data_AF-A0A2E4QCZ4-F1
#
_entry.id   AF-A0A2E4QCZ4-F1
#
_cell.length_a   1.000
_cell.length_b   1.000
_cell.length_c   1.000
_cell.angle_alpha   90.00
_cell.angle_beta   90.00
_cell.angle_gamma   90.00
#
_symmetry.space_group_name_H-M   'P 1'
#
loop_
_entity.id
_entity.type
_entity.pdbx_description
1 polymer ?
#
loop_
_entity_poly.entity_id
_entity_poly.type
_entity_poly.pdbx_seq_one_letter_code
_entity_poly.pdbx_strand_id
1 'polypeptide(L)' 'MSDWYSVLFLVGAFFSAWFLYRVIKDQPEQFSSKNLFKTTLTLGYLAVVLIAVMAISILSLRS' A
#
# COMPACT_ATOMS: atom_id res chain seq x y z
N MET A 1 -23.26 23.38 -1.50
CA MET A 1 -22.03 22.69 -1.03
C MET A 1 -21.49 23.53 0.12
N SER A 2 -21.59 23.04 1.35
CA SER A 2 -21.31 23.82 2.55
C SER A 2 -19.81 24.11 2.69
N ASP A 3 -19.45 25.38 2.88
CA ASP A 3 -18.07 25.87 3.06
C ASP A 3 -17.26 25.10 4.11
N TRP A 4 -17.94 24.52 5.10
CA TRP A 4 -17.32 23.67 6.12
C TRP A 4 -16.58 22.46 5.56
N TYR A 5 -17.07 21.86 4.47
CA TYR A 5 -16.43 20.69 3.88
C TYR A 5 -15.08 21.06 3.24
N SER A 6 -15.00 22.23 2.59
CA SER A 6 -13.78 22.74 1.99
C SER A 6 -12.68 23.01 3.03
N VAL A 7 -13.06 23.55 4.19
CA VAL A 7 -12.12 23.80 5.31
C VAL A 7 -11.60 22.49 5.89
N LEU A 8 -12.49 21.52 6.15
CA LEU A 8 -12.10 20.20 6.65
C LEU A 8 -11.21 19.46 5.65
N PHE A 9 -11.49 19.60 4.35
CA PHE A 9 -10.66 19.00 3.30
C PHE A 9 -9.27 19.63 3.25
N LEU A 10 -9.18 20.95 3.37
CA LEU A 10 -7.90 21.66 3.40
C LEU A 10 -7.06 21.28 4.63
N VAL A 11 -7.69 21.22 5.80
CA VAL A 11 -7.04 20.80 7.05
C VAL A 11 -6.63 19.34 6.98
N GLY A 12 -7.49 18.47 6.46
CA GLY A 12 -7.19 17.05 6.26
C GLY A 12 -6.05 16.84 5.28
N ALA A 13 -6.01 17.59 4.18
CA ALA A 13 -4.93 17.55 3.20
C ALA A 13 -3.60 18.00 3.81
N PHE A 14 -3.59 19.11 4.55
CA PHE A 14 -2.39 19.62 5.21
C PHE A 14 -1.89 18.65 6.29
N PHE A 15 -2.80 18.13 7.11
CA PHE A 15 -2.48 17.15 8.15
C PHE A 15 -1.96 15.84 7.56
N SER A 16 -2.57 15.34 6.49
CA SER A 16 -2.12 14.14 5.79
C SER A 16 -0.73 14.31 5.19
N ALA A 17 -0.45 15.45 4.56
CA ALA A 17 0.87 15.76 4.02
C ALA A 17 1.93 15.87 5.13
N TRP A 18 1.60 16.53 6.24
CA TRP A 18 2.49 16.65 7.40
C TRP A 18 2.75 15.30 8.07
N PHE A 19 1.71 14.49 8.27
CA PHE A 19 1.82 13.15 8.83
C PHE A 19 2.68 12.25 7.95
N LEU A 20 2.47 12.28 6.63
CA LEU A 20 3.27 11.51 5.69
C LEU A 20 4.74 11.95 5.71
N TYR A 21 5.00 13.26 5.70
CA TYR A 21 6.36 13.81 5.84
C TYR A 21 7.02 13.35 7.15
N ARG A 22 6.27 13.38 8.26
CA ARG A 22 6.76 12.94 9.56
C ARG A 22 7.09 11.45 9.58
N VAL A 23 6.20 10.59 9.08
CA VAL A 23 6.39 9.13 9.01
C VAL A 23 7.62 8.77 8.17
N ILE A 24 7.80 9.41 7.02
CA ILE A 24 8.98 9.20 6.16
C ILE A 24 10.27 9.65 6.87
N LYS A 25 10.22 10.75 7.62
CA LYS A 25 11.38 11.31 8.33
C LYS A 25 11.75 10.53 9.59
N ASP A 26 10.76 10.02 10.33
CA ASP A 26 10.98 9.23 11.56
C ASP A 26 11.56 7.84 11.24
N GLN A 27 11.18 7.22 10.11
CA GLN A 27 11.71 5.91 9.68
C GLN A 27 12.13 5.88 8.20
N PRO A 28 13.18 6.65 7.80
CA PRO A 28 13.62 6.76 6.41
C PRO A 28 14.16 5.43 5.87
N GLU A 29 14.63 4.53 6.74
CA GLU A 29 15.10 3.20 6.34
C GLU A 29 13.97 2.29 5.85
N GLN A 30 12.75 2.45 6.38
CA GLN A 30 11.59 1.67 5.92
C GLN A 30 11.12 2.10 4.52
N PHE A 31 11.28 3.39 4.19
CA PHE A 31 10.94 3.98 2.89
C PHE A 31 12.14 4.09 1.93
N SER A 32 13.32 3.63 2.34
CA SER A 32 14.47 3.53 1.45
C SER A 32 14.13 2.59 0.29
N SER A 33 14.50 2.96 -0.94
CA SER A 33 14.23 2.15 -2.14
C SER A 33 14.59 0.68 -1.94
N LYS A 34 15.68 0.39 -1.22
CA LYS A 34 16.10 -0.99 -0.92
C LYS A 34 15.03 -1.79 -0.16
N ASN A 35 14.36 -1.19 0.82
CA ASN A 35 13.36 -1.87 1.63
C ASN A 35 11.99 -1.93 0.93
N LEU A 36 11.64 -0.90 0.14
CA LEU A 36 10.45 -0.91 -0.71
C LEU A 36 10.53 -2.00 -1.79
N PHE A 37 11.69 -2.15 -2.45
CA PHE A 37 11.91 -3.25 -3.40
C PHE A 37 11.88 -4.62 -2.71
N LYS A 38 12.47 -4.76 -1.52
CA LYS A 38 12.44 -6.04 -0.77
C LYS A 38 11.03 -6.46 -0.35
N THR A 39 10.22 -5.53 0.17
CA THR A 39 8.81 -5.79 0.51
C THR A 39 7.98 -6.08 -0.74
N THR A 40 8.19 -5.34 -1.83
CA THR A 40 7.50 -5.57 -3.11
C THR A 40 7.82 -6.95 -3.70
N LEU A 41 9.07 -7.39 -3.64
CA LEU A 41 9.46 -8.72 -4.11
C LEU A 41 8.87 -9.84 -3.24
N THR A 42 8.84 -9.65 -1.92
CA THR A 42 8.27 -10.65 -1.00
C THR A 42 6.76 -10.75 -1.18
N LEU A 43 6.08 -9.60 -1.29
CA LEU A 43 4.63 -9.53 -1.53
C LEU A 43 4.26 -10.06 -2.93
N GLY A 44 5.04 -9.70 -3.95
CA GLY A 44 4.86 -10.16 -5.33
C GLY A 44 5.07 -11.66 -5.47
N TYR A 45 6.09 -12.22 -4.82
CA TYR A 45 6.29 -13.67 -4.77
C TYR A 45 5.11 -14.39 -4.11
N LEU A 46 4.64 -13.87 -2.97
CA LEU A 46 3.47 -14.42 -2.28
C LEU A 46 2.22 -14.41 -3.18
N ALA A 47 2.00 -13.31 -3.92
CA ALA A 47 0.89 -13.18 -4.86
C ALA A 47 0.98 -14.19 -6.01
N VAL A 48 2.17 -14.39 -6.59
CA VAL A 48 2.39 -15.38 -7.64
C VAL A 48 2.10 -16.80 -7.14
N VAL A 49 2.56 -17.15 -5.94
CA VAL A 49 2.27 -18.45 -5.32
C VAL A 49 0.76 -18.63 -5.13
N LEU A 50 0.06 -17.60 -4.66
CA LEU A 50 -1.38 -17.65 -4.47
C LEU A 50 -2.15 -17.84 -5.79
N ILE A 51 -1.73 -17.18 -6.87
CA ILE A 51 -2.30 -17.35 -8.21
C ILE A 51 -2.10 -18.78 -8.70
N ALA A 52 -0.90 -19.36 -8.49
CA ALA A 52 -0.63 -20.74 -8.86
C ALA A 52 -1.56 -21.72 -8.10
N VAL A 53 -1.77 -21.48 -6.80
CA VAL A 53 -2.71 -22.27 -5.99
C VAL A 53 -4.14 -22.15 -6.54
N MET A 54 -4.62 -20.93 -6.83
CA MET A 54 -5.95 -20.73 -7.41
C MET A 54 -6.10 -21.43 -8.77
N ALA A 55 -5.09 -21.37 -9.63
CA ALA A 55 -5.10 -22.05 -10.93
C ALA A 55 -5.23 -23.56 -10.79
N ILE A 56 -4.50 -24.16 -9.83
CA ILE A 56 -4.62 -25.60 -9.52
C ILE A 56 -6.02 -25.92 -9.00
N SER A 57 -6.57 -25.12 -8.08
CA SER A 57 -7.93 -25.30 -7.58
C SER A 57 -8.97 -25.28 -8.70
N ILE A 58 -8.85 -24.34 -9.65
CA ILE A 58 -9.77 -24.22 -10.78
C ILE A 58 -9.65 -25.43 -11.73
N LEU A 59 -8.43 -25.90 -12.00
CA LEU A 59 -8.21 -27.08 -12.84
C LEU A 59 -8.77 -28.35 -12.20
N SER A 60 -8.59 -28.52 -10.88
CA SER A 60 -9.13 -29.66 -10.14
C SER A 60 -10.66 -29.66 -10.07
N LEU A 61 -11.29 -28.48 -10.00
CA LEU A 61 -12.76 -28.34 -9.95
C LEU A 61 -13.42 -28.49 -11.32
N ARG A 62 -12.65 -28.34 -12.42
CA ARG A 62 -13.13 -28.47 -13.80
C ARG A 62 -13.07 -29.92 -14.31
N SER A 63 -12.50 -30.85 -13.53
CA SER A 63 -12.58 -32.29 -13.77
C SER A 63 -13.81 -32.90 -13.13
#